data_AF-A0A452HGF4-F1
#
_entry.id   AF-A0A452HGF4-F1
#
_cell.length_a   1.000
_cell.length_b   1.000
_cell.length_c   1.000
_cell.angle_alpha   90.00
_cell.angle_beta   90.00
_cell.angle_gamma   90.00
#
_symmetry.space_group_name_H-M   'P 1'
#
loop_
_entity.id
_entity.type
_entity.pdbx_description
1 polymer ?
#
loop_
_entity_poly.entity_id
_entity_poly.type
_entity_poly.pdbx_seq_one_letter_code
_entity_poly.pdbx_strand_id
1 'polypeptide(L)'
;MGKALVDQRELYLGLLYPTEDYKVYGYVTNSKVKFVMVVDSSNTALRDNEIRSMFRKLHNSYTDVMCNPFYNPGDCIHSRAFDNMVTSMMMQVC
;
A
#
# COMPACT_ATOMS: atom_id res chain seq x y z
N MET A 1 23.45 -16.80 -21.43
CA MET A 1 23.39 -15.89 -20.26
C MET A 1 21.92 -15.59 -19.97
N GLY A 2 21.25 -16.46 -19.23
CA GLY A 2 19.88 -16.22 -18.77
C GLY A 2 19.93 -15.24 -17.61
N LYS A 3 19.43 -14.02 -17.80
CA LYS A 3 19.13 -13.13 -16.68
C LYS A 3 18.05 -13.81 -15.85
N ALA A 4 18.37 -14.15 -14.60
CA ALA A 4 17.43 -14.64 -13.63
C ALA A 4 16.30 -13.61 -13.45
N LEU A 5 15.15 -13.82 -14.10
CA LEU A 5 13.89 -13.11 -13.87
C LEU A 5 13.13 -13.75 -12.70
N VAL A 6 13.84 -14.18 -11.66
CA VAL A 6 13.27 -14.92 -10.52
C VAL A 6 13.72 -14.26 -9.22
N ASP A 7 13.32 -13.00 -9.04
CA ASP A 7 12.92 -12.45 -7.72
C ASP A 7 12.17 -11.13 -7.91
N GLN A 8 11.14 -11.08 -8.78
CA GLN A 8 10.05 -10.15 -8.48
C GLN A 8 9.21 -10.83 -7.42
N ARG A 9 9.70 -10.83 -6.18
CA ARG A 9 8.86 -11.12 -5.01
C ARG A 9 7.67 -10.19 -5.12
N GLU A 10 6.54 -10.74 -5.53
CA GLU A 10 5.34 -9.95 -5.71
C GLU A 10 4.91 -9.45 -4.32
N LEU A 11 5.19 -8.17 -4.07
CA LEU A 11 4.95 -7.55 -2.76
C LEU A 11 3.45 -7.42 -2.49
N TYR A 12 2.65 -7.38 -3.56
CA TYR A 12 1.19 -7.37 -3.49
C TYR A 12 0.67 -8.80 -3.30
N LEU A 13 -0.09 -9.01 -2.22
CA LEU A 13 -0.64 -10.32 -1.87
C LEU A 13 -2.04 -10.55 -2.46
N GLY A 14 -2.64 -9.55 -3.10
CA GLY A 14 -4.01 -9.65 -3.58
C GLY A 14 -5.06 -9.44 -2.49
N LEU A 15 -6.28 -9.90 -2.79
CA LEU A 15 -7.39 -10.00 -1.86
C LEU A 15 -7.08 -11.09 -0.82
N LEU A 16 -6.91 -10.69 0.44
CA LEU A 16 -6.65 -11.61 1.54
C LEU A 16 -7.94 -12.21 2.09
N TYR A 17 -8.97 -11.37 2.24
CA TYR A 17 -10.23 -11.77 2.85
C TYR A 17 -11.39 -10.94 2.32
N PRO A 18 -12.40 -11.57 1.67
CA PRO A 18 -13.68 -10.94 1.38
C PRO A 18 -14.65 -11.09 2.56
N THR A 19 -15.36 -10.02 2.88
CA THR A 19 -16.57 -10.02 3.72
C THR A 19 -17.75 -9.51 2.90
N GLU A 20 -18.95 -9.53 3.47
CA GLU A 20 -20.15 -8.97 2.82
C GLU A 20 -19.98 -7.47 2.57
N ASP A 21 -19.45 -6.72 3.55
CA ASP A 21 -19.37 -5.26 3.48
C ASP A 21 -17.99 -4.74 3.04
N TYR A 22 -16.94 -5.55 3.15
CA TYR A 22 -15.57 -5.11 2.91
C TYR A 22 -14.71 -6.12 2.14
N LYS A 23 -13.72 -5.60 1.41
CA LYS A 23 -12.63 -6.35 0.80
C LYS A 23 -11.32 -5.93 1.44
N VAL A 24 -10.55 -6.91 1.93
CA VAL A 24 -9.26 -6.69 2.58
C VAL A 24 -8.13 -7.10 1.66
N TYR A 25 -7.27 -6.16 1.28
CA TYR A 25 -6.11 -6.39 0.43
C TYR A 25 -4.80 -6.26 1.21
N GLY A 26 -3.79 -7.02 0.78
CA GLY A 26 -2.49 -7.09 1.46
C GLY A 26 -1.31 -6.68 0.59
N TYR A 27 -0.32 -6.05 1.22
CA TYR A 27 0.98 -5.77 0.62
C TYR A 27 2.08 -5.91 1.67
N VAL A 28 3.19 -6.55 1.34
CA VAL A 28 4.33 -6.74 2.25
C VAL A 28 5.60 -6.26 1.58
N THR A 29 6.29 -5.30 2.18
CA THR A 29 7.56 -4.78 1.68
C THR A 29 8.67 -5.83 1.84
N ASN A 30 9.79 -5.64 1.13
CA ASN A 30 11.00 -6.43 1.34
C ASN A 30 11.56 -6.29 2.77
N SER A 31 11.32 -5.17 3.45
CA SER A 31 11.64 -4.93 4.86
C SER A 31 10.62 -5.53 5.85
N LYS A 32 9.67 -6.33 5.36
CA LYS A 32 8.63 -7.02 6.15
C LYS A 32 7.60 -6.11 6.82
N VAL A 33 7.49 -4.86 6.37
CA VAL A 33 6.40 -3.96 6.74
C VAL A 33 5.14 -4.40 6.00
N LYS A 34 4.01 -4.45 6.70
CA LYS A 34 2.73 -4.90 6.16
C LYS A 34 1.81 -3.72 5.97
N PHE A 35 1.31 -3.51 4.75
CA PHE A 35 0.23 -2.59 4.48
C PHE A 35 -1.06 -3.38 4.28
N VAL A 36 -2.13 -2.90 4.89
CA VAL A 36 -3.48 -3.47 4.79
C VAL A 36 -4.40 -2.38 4.28
N MET A 37 -5.19 -2.68 3.25
CA MET A 37 -6.18 -1.77 2.71
C MET A 37 -7.55 -2.42 2.81
N VAL A 38 -8.48 -1.74 3.48
CA VAL A 38 -9.86 -2.16 3.63
C VAL A 38 -10.72 -1.21 2.81
N VAL A 39 -11.51 -1.76 1.91
CA VAL A 39 -12.40 -1.00 1.04
C VAL A 39 -13.80 -1.57 1.11
N ASP A 40 -14.80 -0.72 0.92
CA ASP A 40 -16.20 -1.13 0.84
C ASP A 40 -16.39 -2.10 -0.34
N SER A 41 -17.09 -3.20 -0.10
CA SER A 41 -17.34 -4.24 -1.12
C SER A 41 -18.16 -3.71 -2.30
N SER A 42 -19.03 -2.72 -2.04
CA SER A 42 -19.88 -2.05 -3.02
C SER A 42 -19.11 -1.10 -3.94
N ASN A 43 -17.88 -0.72 -3.57
CA ASN A 43 -17.05 0.14 -4.41
C ASN A 43 -16.46 -0.66 -5.58
N THR A 44 -17.12 -0.58 -6.73
CA THR A 44 -16.71 -1.29 -7.96
C THR A 44 -15.65 -0.55 -8.78
N ALA A 45 -15.35 0.71 -8.46
CA ALA A 45 -14.33 1.50 -9.15
C ALA A 45 -12.91 1.02 -8.81
N LEU A 46 -12.71 0.45 -7.62
CA LEU A 46 -11.43 -0.08 -7.17
C LEU A 46 -11.18 -1.49 -7.69
N ARG A 47 -10.71 -1.59 -8.94
CA ARG A 47 -10.22 -2.86 -9.48
C ARG A 47 -8.80 -3.15 -9.00
N ASP A 48 -8.32 -4.37 -9.25
CA ASP A 48 -7.04 -4.86 -8.73
C ASP A 48 -5.84 -3.99 -9.13
N ASN A 49 -5.83 -3.44 -10.35
CA ASN A 49 -4.74 -2.60 -10.84
C ASN A 49 -4.66 -1.26 -10.08
N GLU A 50 -5.80 -0.71 -9.71
CA GLU A 50 -5.97 0.52 -8.95
C GLU A 50 -5.49 0.29 -7.52
N ILE A 51 -5.90 -0.81 -6.89
CA ILE A 51 -5.40 -1.24 -5.58
C ILE A 51 -3.88 -1.44 -5.60
N ARG A 52 -3.33 -2.13 -6.61
CA ARG A 52 -1.87 -2.26 -6.80
C ARG A 52 -1.19 -0.90 -6.92
N SER A 53 -1.77 0.01 -7.69
CA SER A 53 -1.23 1.35 -7.88
C SER A 53 -1.23 2.15 -6.58
N MET A 54 -2.31 2.04 -5.80
CA MET A 54 -2.44 2.63 -4.48
C MET A 54 -1.38 2.10 -3.51
N PHE A 55 -1.18 0.77 -3.44
CA PHE A 55 -0.11 0.20 -2.60
C PHE A 55 1.29 0.67 -3.01
N ARG A 56 1.58 0.82 -4.31
CA ARG A 56 2.87 1.37 -4.76
C ARG A 56 3.05 2.82 -4.32
N LYS A 57 2.01 3.66 -4.45
CA LYS A 57 2.05 5.06 -4.00
C LYS A 57 2.29 5.13 -2.48
N LEU A 58 1.56 4.31 -1.72
CA LEU A 58 1.73 4.21 -0.26
C LEU A 58 3.15 3.79 0.13
N HIS A 59 3.69 2.76 -0.54
CA HIS A 59 5.06 2.29 -0.31
C HIS A 59 6.08 3.40 -0.58
N ASN A 60 5.98 4.11 -1.70
CA ASN A 60 6.91 5.19 -2.02
C ASN A 60 6.91 6.28 -0.93
N SER A 61 5.72 6.74 -0.52
CA SER A 61 5.62 7.76 0.53
C SER A 61 6.07 7.24 1.90
N TYR A 62 5.83 5.96 2.22
CA TYR A 62 6.36 5.33 3.41
C TYR A 62 7.89 5.32 3.40
N THR A 63 8.51 4.99 2.26
CA THR A 63 9.97 5.04 2.08
C THR A 63 10.50 6.44 2.30
N ASP A 64 9.85 7.49 1.79
CA ASP A 64 10.26 8.88 2.02
C ASP A 64 10.29 9.22 3.52
N VAL A 65 9.32 8.73 4.30
CA VAL A 65 9.31 8.89 5.78
C VAL A 65 10.44 8.12 6.42
N MET A 66 10.65 6.84 6.05
CA MET A 66 11.70 6.00 6.62
C MET A 66 13.11 6.48 6.27
N CYS A 67 13.27 7.16 5.13
CA CYS A 67 14.53 7.77 4.72
C CYS A 67 14.83 9.10 5.42
N ASN A 68 13.92 9.63 6.24
CA ASN A 68 14.18 10.80 7.06
C ASN A 68 15.11 10.43 8.24
N PRO A 69 16.32 11.00 8.34
CA PRO A 69 17.27 10.67 9.42
C PRO A 69 16.79 11.07 10.83
N PHE A 70 15.74 11.88 10.92
CA PHE A 70 15.13 12.30 12.19
C PHE A 70 13.88 11.49 12.56
N TYR A 71 13.48 10.53 11.73
CA TYR A 71 12.38 9.63 12.04
C TYR A 71 12.91 8.42 12.81
N ASN A 72 12.28 8.09 13.94
CA ASN A 72 12.60 6.89 14.70
C ASN A 72 11.76 5.72 14.18
N PRO A 73 12.37 4.65 13.63
CA PRO A 73 11.62 3.48 13.20
C PRO A 73 10.81 2.87 14.34
N GLY A 74 9.52 2.65 14.10
CA GLY A 74 8.58 2.09 15.08
C GLY A 74 7.63 3.12 15.69
N ASP A 75 7.98 4.41 15.64
CA ASP A 75 7.08 5.48 16.05
C ASP A 75 5.92 5.65 15.05
N CYS A 76 4.80 6.21 15.50
CA CYS A 76 3.72 6.59 14.60
C CYS A 76 4.23 7.61 13.55
N ILE A 77 3.80 7.44 12.30
CA ILE A 77 4.12 8.39 11.24
C ILE A 77 3.34 9.68 11.47
N HIS A 78 4.06 10.78 11.69
CA HIS A 78 3.51 12.13 11.81
C HIS A 78 4.08 13.01 10.70
N SER A 79 3.45 13.02 9.53
CA SER A 79 3.93 13.78 8.37
C SER A 79 2.78 14.30 7.53
N ARG A 80 2.65 15.63 7.46
CA ARG A 80 1.61 16.29 6.64
C ARG A 80 1.69 15.89 5.16
N ALA A 81 2.90 15.67 4.64
CA ALA A 81 3.07 15.24 3.26
C ALA A 81 2.53 13.81 3.03
N PHE A 82 2.81 12.91 3.98
CA PHE A 82 2.27 11.55 3.96
C PHE A 82 0.75 11.55 4.10
N ASP A 83 0.21 12.33 5.05
CA ASP A 83 -1.23 12.46 5.29
C ASP A 83 -1.98 12.98 4.06
N ASN A 84 -1.43 14.01 3.40
CA ASN A 84 -2.01 14.58 2.17
C ASN A 84 -2.01 13.55 1.03
N MET A 85 -0.94 12.77 0.88
CA MET A 85 -0.83 11.72 -0.11
C MET A 85 -1.90 10.65 0.13
N VAL A 86 -2.02 10.13 1.36
CA VAL A 86 -3.04 9.13 1.73
C VAL A 86 -4.45 9.68 1.51
N THR A 87 -4.69 10.93 1.90
CA THR A 87 -6.00 11.58 1.71
C THR A 87 -6.36 11.70 0.24
N SER A 88 -5.41 12.10 -0.62
CA SER A 88 -5.65 12.19 -2.07
C SER A 88 -5.99 10.83 -2.70
N MET A 89 -5.42 9.75 -2.17
CA MET A 89 -5.73 8.38 -2.61
C MET A 89 -7.14 7.95 -2.21
N MET A 90 -7.65 8.42 -1.07
CA MET A 90 -9.01 8.14 -0.62
C MET A 90 -10.07 9.00 -1.35
N MET A 91 -9.75 10.25 -1.69
CA MET A 91 -10.70 11.16 -2.35
C MET A 91 -10.90 10.91 -3.85
N GLN A 92 -9.94 10.26 -4.54
CA GLN A 92 -10.10 9.85 -5.96
C GLN A 92 -11.14 8.73 -6.16
N VAL A 93 -11.74 8.24 -5.07
CA VAL A 93 -12.57 7.03 -5.03
C VAL A 93 -14.05 7.36 -4.78
N CYS A 94 -14.37 8.65 -4.58
CA CYS A 94 -15.73 9.16 -4.41
C CYS A 94 -16.30 9.75 -5.70
#